data_AF-A0A848YU18-F1
#
_entry.id   AF-A0A848YU18-F1
#
_cell.length_a   1.000
_cell.length_b   1.000
_cell.length_c   1.000
_cell.angle_alpha   90.00
_cell.angle_beta   90.00
_cell.angle_gamma   90.00
#
_symmetry.space_group_name_H-M   'P 1'
#
loop_
_entity.id
_entity.type
_entity.pdbx_description
1 polymer ?
#
loop_
_entity_poly.entity_id
_entity_poly.type
_entity_poly.pdbx_seq_one_letter_code
_entity_poly.pdbx_strand_id
1 'polypeptide(L)'
;MDPVNTVGLLSPWEPGIFSLVLFGALVVGIITVLHYISAVIGEQKPGIEKSRVYESGIIPTGSARLRYPVPFFLVAIFFLIFDIEGAFIFAWAAAMGDLGWAGWFQISFFIIVLLIGLLYIWRKGGLEWGPKPGK
;
A
#
# COMPACT_ATOMS: atom_id res chain seq x y z
N MET A 1 0.63 -28.93 13.99
CA MET A 1 -0.52 -28.11 13.54
C MET A 1 -1.66 -28.43 14.45
N ASP A 2 -1.92 -27.56 15.43
CA ASP A 2 -3.13 -27.69 16.22
C ASP A 2 -4.34 -27.53 15.28
N PRO A 3 -5.42 -28.30 15.47
CA PRO A 3 -6.63 -28.10 14.69
C PRO A 3 -7.07 -26.65 14.85
N VAL A 4 -7.36 -25.97 13.74
CA VAL A 4 -7.96 -24.63 13.80
C VAL A 4 -9.20 -24.75 14.68
N ASN A 5 -9.16 -24.13 15.86
CA ASN A 5 -10.27 -24.15 16.81
C ASN A 5 -11.44 -23.40 16.17
N THR A 6 -12.33 -24.13 15.49
CA THR A 6 -13.52 -23.57 14.84
C THR A 6 -14.45 -22.88 15.84
N VAL A 7 -14.38 -23.29 17.11
CA VAL A 7 -15.08 -22.67 18.25
C VAL A 7 -14.46 -21.32 18.65
N GLY A 8 -13.14 -21.18 18.52
CA GLY A 8 -12.40 -19.92 18.74
C GLY A 8 -12.59 -18.90 17.62
N LEU A 9 -12.92 -19.35 16.41
CA LEU A 9 -13.11 -18.49 15.23
C LEU A 9 -14.20 -17.43 15.40
N LEU A 10 -15.29 -17.80 16.08
CA LEU A 10 -16.44 -16.94 16.39
C LEU A 10 -16.45 -16.45 17.84
N SER A 11 -15.40 -16.77 18.60
CA SER A 11 -15.27 -16.35 19.98
C SER A 11 -15.01 -14.84 20.08
N PRO A 12 -15.73 -14.09 20.94
CA PRO A 12 -15.41 -12.69 21.26
C PRO A 12 -14.11 -12.48 22.04
N TRP A 13 -13.62 -13.52 22.72
CA TRP A 13 -12.47 -13.44 23.63
C TRP A 13 -11.16 -13.99 23.04
N GLU A 14 -11.21 -14.61 21.86
CA GLU A 14 -10.02 -15.02 21.11
C GLU A 14 -9.82 -14.16 19.86
N PRO A 15 -8.57 -13.78 19.51
CA PRO A 15 -8.30 -13.10 18.26
C PRO A 15 -8.65 -14.00 17.07
N GLY A 16 -9.79 -13.73 16.44
CA GLY A 16 -10.34 -14.50 15.33
C GLY A 16 -11.04 -13.62 14.29
N ILE A 17 -11.75 -14.24 13.34
CA ILE A 17 -12.47 -13.50 12.29
C ILE A 17 -13.57 -12.64 12.91
N PHE A 18 -14.28 -13.16 13.92
CA PHE A 18 -15.34 -12.40 14.59
C PHE A 18 -14.80 -11.12 15.27
N SER A 19 -13.71 -11.23 16.03
CA SER A 19 -13.10 -10.06 16.69
C SER A 19 -12.58 -9.04 15.68
N LEU A 20 -12.01 -9.49 14.55
CA LEU A 20 -11.55 -8.61 13.47
C LEU A 20 -12.71 -7.85 12.83
N VAL A 21 -13.80 -8.55 12.48
CA VAL A 21 -15.00 -7.94 11.89
C VAL A 21 -15.65 -6.97 12.86
N LEU A 22 -15.78 -7.36 14.13
CA LEU A 22 -16.35 -6.50 15.18
C LEU A 22 -15.53 -5.22 15.35
N PHE A 23 -14.19 -5.35 15.44
CA PHE A 23 -13.30 -4.20 15.53
C PHE A 23 -13.43 -3.29 14.30
N GLY A 24 -13.38 -3.86 13.09
CA GLY A 24 -13.55 -3.12 11.85
C GLY A 24 -14.89 -2.37 11.79
N ALA A 25 -15.98 -3.03 12.18
CA ALA A 25 -17.32 -2.44 12.24
C ALA A 25 -17.39 -1.30 13.27
N LEU A 26 -16.77 -1.45 14.44
CA LEU A 26 -16.70 -0.39 15.45
C LEU A 26 -15.91 0.82 14.93
N VAL A 27 -14.76 0.60 14.28
CA VAL A 27 -13.95 1.69 13.70
C VAL A 27 -14.74 2.45 12.64
N VAL A 28 -15.37 1.74 11.70
CA VAL A 28 -16.21 2.34 10.67
C VAL A 28 -17.40 3.07 11.30
N GLY A 29 -18.03 2.48 12.31
CA GLY A 29 -19.14 3.08 13.06
C GLY A 29 -18.75 4.40 13.73
N ILE A 30 -17.63 4.42 14.44
CA ILE A 30 -17.11 5.64 15.09
C ILE A 30 -16.78 6.72 14.06
N ILE A 31 -16.08 6.38 12.98
CA ILE A 31 -15.75 7.33 11.89
C ILE A 31 -17.03 7.92 11.30
N THR A 32 -18.05 7.09 11.06
CA THR A 32 -19.34 7.51 10.50
C THR A 32 -20.08 8.44 11.46
N VAL A 33 -20.13 8.10 12.76
CA VAL A 33 -20.76 8.93 13.79
C VAL A 33 -20.06 10.28 13.90
N LEU A 34 -18.72 10.30 13.94
CA LEU A 34 -17.95 11.55 13.99
C LEU A 34 -18.18 12.41 12.75
N HIS A 35 -18.20 11.78 11.56
CA HIS A 35 -18.49 12.49 10.31
C HIS A 35 -19.90 13.09 10.31
N TYR A 36 -20.89 12.33 10.78
CA TYR A 36 -22.27 12.79 10.89
C TYR A 36 -22.42 13.95 11.88
N ILE A 37 -21.83 13.82 13.07
CA ILE A 37 -21.81 14.89 14.08
C ILE A 37 -21.16 16.15 13.50
N SER A 38 -20.02 16.01 12.81
CA SER A 38 -19.36 17.15 12.16
C SER A 38 -20.21 17.79 11.07
N ALA A 39 -20.98 17.01 10.32
CA ALA A 39 -21.86 17.51 9.27
C ALA A 39 -23.08 18.25 9.84
N VAL A 40 -23.64 17.78 10.96
CA VAL A 40 -24.85 18.37 11.59
C VAL A 40 -24.52 19.58 12.46
N ILE A 41 -23.45 19.53 13.25
CA ILE A 41 -23.04 20.63 14.15
C ILE A 41 -22.21 21.68 13.40
N GLY A 42 -21.49 21.29 12.36
CA GLY A 42 -20.65 22.18 11.57
C GLY A 42 -21.45 23.21 10.76
N GLU A 43 -21.05 24.47 10.86
CA GLU A 43 -21.63 25.56 10.06
C GLU A 43 -21.24 25.39 8.58
N GLN A 44 -22.18 24.91 7.76
CA GLN A 44 -21.97 24.75 6.33
C GLN A 44 -22.38 26.03 5.59
N LYS A 45 -21.38 26.84 5.19
CA LYS A 45 -21.59 28.02 4.32
C LYS A 45 -21.02 27.76 2.93
N PRO A 46 -21.67 26.93 2.10
CA PRO A 46 -21.24 26.74 0.71
C PRO A 46 -21.40 28.07 -0.03
N GLY A 47 -20.33 28.50 -0.68
CA GLY A 47 -20.33 29.70 -1.51
C GLY A 47 -19.55 29.40 -2.78
N ILE A 48 -19.86 30.12 -3.86
CA ILE A 48 -19.25 29.91 -5.18
C ILE A 48 -17.73 29.84 -5.05
N GLU A 49 -17.13 30.79 -4.35
CA GLU A 49 -15.69 30.85 -4.08
C GLU A 49 -15.14 29.64 -3.31
N LYS A 50 -15.83 29.20 -2.25
CA LYS A 50 -15.40 28.06 -1.42
C LYS A 50 -15.52 26.72 -2.14
N SER A 51 -16.42 26.63 -3.13
CA SER A 51 -16.59 25.45 -3.97
C SER A 51 -15.67 25.41 -5.19
N ARG A 52 -14.93 26.49 -5.48
CA ARG A 52 -13.97 26.52 -6.59
C ARG A 52 -12.66 25.86 -6.21
N VAL A 53 -11.99 25.28 -7.21
CA VAL A 53 -10.64 24.72 -7.07
C VAL A 53 -9.68 25.83 -6.69
N TYR A 54 -8.82 25.56 -5.71
CA TYR A 54 -7.84 26.53 -5.23
C TYR A 54 -6.68 26.66 -6.23
N GLU A 55 -6.51 27.84 -6.83
CA GLU A 55 -5.36 28.20 -7.69
C GLU A 55 -4.69 29.51 -7.24
N SER A 56 -4.54 29.72 -5.92
CA SER A 56 -3.87 30.90 -5.34
C SER A 56 -4.41 32.25 -5.88
N GLY A 57 -5.72 32.33 -6.13
CA GLY A 57 -6.40 33.54 -6.61
C GLY A 57 -6.59 33.64 -8.13
N ILE A 58 -6.11 32.65 -8.90
CA ILE A 58 -6.35 32.57 -10.35
C ILE A 58 -7.63 31.78 -10.64
N ILE A 59 -8.35 32.17 -11.69
CA ILE A 59 -9.51 31.41 -12.16
C ILE A 59 -8.97 30.18 -12.91
N PRO A 60 -9.33 28.94 -12.51
CA PRO A 60 -8.86 27.74 -13.18
C PRO A 60 -9.25 27.77 -14.65
N THR A 61 -8.24 27.65 -15.51
CA THR A 61 -8.42 27.65 -16.97
C THR A 61 -7.77 26.41 -17.59
N GLY A 62 -8.37 25.92 -18.68
CA GLY A 62 -7.87 24.73 -19.39
C GLY A 62 -8.38 23.41 -18.84
N SER A 63 -7.75 22.31 -19.26
CA SER A 63 -8.12 20.96 -18.85
C SER A 63 -7.26 20.49 -17.67
N ALA A 64 -7.87 19.85 -16.67
CA ALA A 64 -7.16 19.22 -15.55
C ALA A 64 -6.38 17.95 -15.93
N ARG A 65 -6.26 17.63 -17.22
CA ARG A 65 -5.50 16.47 -17.72
C ARG A 65 -4.04 16.88 -17.94
N LEU A 66 -3.28 16.89 -16.85
CA LEU A 66 -1.83 16.96 -16.92
C LEU A 66 -1.30 15.62 -17.47
N ARG A 67 -0.37 15.67 -18.43
CA ARG A 67 0.47 14.52 -18.77
C ARG A 67 1.39 14.27 -17.58
N TYR A 68 0.96 13.41 -16.66
CA TYR A 68 1.77 13.02 -15.52
C TYR A 68 3.06 12.38 -16.02
N PRO A 69 4.21 12.73 -15.42
CA PRO A 69 5.48 12.15 -15.81
C PRO A 69 5.50 10.64 -15.50
N VAL A 70 5.98 9.87 -16.47
CA VAL A 70 6.22 8.41 -16.45
C VAL A 70 6.88 7.84 -15.17
N PRO A 71 7.77 8.53 -14.41
CA PRO A 71 8.40 8.00 -13.20
C PRO A 71 7.46 7.35 -12.16
N PHE A 72 6.24 7.86 -11.97
CA PHE A 72 5.31 7.25 -10.99
C PHE A 72 4.92 5.83 -11.38
N PHE A 73 4.81 5.55 -12.67
CA PHE A 73 4.47 4.23 -13.17
C PHE A 73 5.63 3.23 -12.98
N LEU A 74 6.87 3.66 -13.20
CA LEU A 74 8.05 2.82 -12.99
C LEU A 74 8.20 2.43 -11.52
N VAL A 75 7.98 3.38 -10.60
CA VAL A 75 7.99 3.11 -9.16
C VAL A 75 6.86 2.14 -8.77
N ALA A 76 5.65 2.32 -9.32
CA ALA A 76 4.51 1.45 -9.03
C ALA A 76 4.73 -0.01 -9.49
N ILE A 77 5.25 -0.22 -10.70
CA ILE A 77 5.59 -1.57 -11.18
C ILE A 77 6.71 -2.18 -10.35
N PHE A 78 7.73 -1.41 -10.02
CA PHE A 78 8.83 -1.89 -9.19
C PHE A 78 8.36 -2.30 -7.80
N PHE A 79 7.49 -1.49 -7.17
CA PHE A 79 6.87 -1.83 -5.89
C PHE A 79 6.06 -3.13 -5.99
N LEU A 80 5.25 -3.30 -7.05
CA LEU A 80 4.46 -4.51 -7.25
C LEU A 80 5.34 -5.76 -7.36
N ILE A 81 6.44 -5.69 -8.12
CA ILE A 81 7.38 -6.80 -8.29
C ILE A 81 8.06 -7.13 -6.95
N PHE A 82 8.58 -6.11 -6.26
CA PHE A 82 9.25 -6.29 -4.98
C PHE A 82 8.32 -6.82 -3.87
N ASP A 83 7.05 -6.43 -3.88
CA ASP A 83 6.03 -6.94 -2.94
C ASP A 83 5.78 -8.44 -3.16
N ILE A 84 5.67 -8.87 -4.42
CA ILE A 84 5.55 -10.30 -4.77
C ILE A 84 6.80 -11.08 -4.35
N GLU A 85 7.99 -10.52 -4.60
CA GLU A 85 9.27 -11.12 -4.19
C GLU A 85 9.37 -11.24 -2.65
N GLY A 86 8.90 -10.23 -1.92
CA GLY A 86 8.79 -10.26 -0.47
C GLY A 86 7.87 -11.37 0.03
N ALA A 87 6.74 -11.59 -0.63
CA ALA A 87 5.84 -12.71 -0.32
C ALA A 87 6.52 -14.08 -0.50
N PHE A 88 7.37 -14.26 -1.51
CA PHE A 88 8.16 -15.48 -1.69
C PHE A 88 9.20 -15.69 -0.59
N ILE A 89 9.90 -14.63 -0.19
CA ILE A 89 10.87 -14.70 0.92
C ILE A 89 10.14 -15.05 2.22
N PHE A 90 8.96 -14.45 2.46
CA PHE A 90 8.15 -14.75 3.64
C PHE A 90 7.65 -16.19 3.64
N ALA A 91 7.18 -16.71 2.51
CA ALA A 91 6.74 -18.10 2.39
C ALA A 91 7.89 -19.08 2.67
N TRP A 92 9.09 -18.80 2.15
CA TRP A 92 10.30 -19.58 2.49
C TRP A 92 10.63 -19.48 3.98
N ALA A 93 10.59 -18.27 4.57
CA ALA A 93 10.90 -18.06 5.98
C ALA A 93 9.94 -18.83 6.90
N ALA A 94 8.65 -18.89 6.54
CA ALA A 94 7.66 -19.67 7.26
C ALA A 94 7.92 -21.19 7.21
N ALA A 95 8.54 -21.69 6.13
CA ALA A 95 8.85 -23.11 5.93
C ALA A 95 10.33 -23.47 6.21
N MET A 96 11.14 -22.53 6.70
CA MET A 96 12.60 -22.68 6.84
C MET A 96 13.01 -23.92 7.65
N GLY A 97 12.21 -24.28 8.67
CA GLY A 97 12.47 -25.43 9.53
C GLY A 97 12.49 -26.78 8.79
N ASP A 98 11.66 -26.94 7.76
CA ASP A 98 11.51 -28.20 7.03
C ASP A 98 12.43 -28.30 5.81
N LEU A 99 12.92 -27.15 5.33
CA LEU A 99 13.66 -27.02 4.06
C LEU A 99 15.17 -27.28 4.19
N GLY A 100 15.73 -27.17 5.40
CA GLY A 100 17.14 -27.43 5.69
C GLY A 100 18.13 -26.67 4.80
N TRP A 101 19.29 -27.27 4.54
CA TRP A 101 20.35 -26.67 3.71
C TRP A 101 19.94 -26.44 2.26
N ALA A 102 19.09 -27.30 1.69
CA ALA A 102 18.64 -27.17 0.31
C ALA A 102 17.81 -25.89 0.12
N GLY A 103 16.88 -25.59 1.04
CA GLY A 103 16.12 -24.35 0.98
C GLY A 103 16.98 -23.11 1.23
N TRP A 104 18.02 -23.21 2.05
CA TRP A 104 18.97 -22.11 2.25
C TRP A 104 19.69 -21.72 0.95
N PHE A 105 20.12 -22.70 0.14
CA PHE A 105 20.71 -22.43 -1.17
C PHE A 105 19.69 -21.87 -2.15
N GLN A 106 18.46 -22.39 -2.15
CA GLN A 106 17.38 -21.91 -3.03
C GLN A 106 17.05 -20.44 -2.77
N ILE A 107 16.85 -20.05 -1.50
CA ILE A 107 16.55 -18.64 -1.19
C ILE A 107 17.74 -17.72 -1.46
N SER A 108 18.97 -18.20 -1.19
CA SER A 108 20.18 -17.40 -1.47
C SER A 108 20.31 -17.12 -2.96
N PHE A 109 20.10 -18.14 -3.80
CA PHE A 109 20.08 -17.96 -5.25
C PHE A 109 18.97 -17.01 -5.69
N PHE A 110 17.75 -17.17 -5.14
CA PHE A 110 16.62 -16.29 -5.44
C PHE A 110 16.95 -14.83 -5.13
N ILE A 111 17.42 -14.52 -3.91
CA ILE A 111 17.80 -13.17 -3.48
C ILE A 111 18.89 -12.59 -4.39
N ILE A 112 19.90 -13.37 -4.78
CA ILE A 112 20.96 -12.90 -5.68
C ILE A 112 20.37 -12.46 -7.03
N VAL A 113 19.45 -13.23 -7.60
CA VAL A 113 18.78 -12.86 -8.86
C VAL A 113 17.99 -11.56 -8.71
N LEU A 114 17.29 -11.37 -7.57
CA LEU A 114 16.57 -10.11 -7.29
C LEU A 114 17.53 -8.93 -7.19
N LEU A 115 18.64 -9.09 -6.48
CA LEU A 115 19.66 -8.03 -6.34
C LEU A 115 20.26 -7.64 -7.69
N ILE A 116 20.47 -8.60 -8.60
CA ILE A 116 20.93 -8.33 -9.97
C ILE A 116 19.88 -7.51 -10.74
N GLY A 117 18.60 -7.89 -10.66
CA GLY A 117 17.50 -7.15 -11.28
C GLY A 117 17.40 -5.71 -10.76
N LEU A 118 17.49 -5.54 -9.44
CA LEU A 118 17.51 -4.24 -8.78
C LEU A 118 18.70 -3.40 -9.24
N LEU A 119 19.91 -3.97 -9.26
CA LEU A 119 21.12 -3.29 -9.68
C LEU A 119 21.04 -2.84 -11.15
N TYR A 120 20.46 -3.68 -12.02
CA TYR A 120 20.25 -3.34 -13.43
C TYR A 120 19.34 -2.13 -13.61
N ILE A 121 18.19 -2.11 -12.93
CA ILE A 121 17.22 -1.01 -13.02
C ILE A 121 17.81 0.27 -12.43
N TRP A 122 18.54 0.16 -11.33
CA TRP A 122 19.23 1.29 -10.72
C TRP A 122 20.25 1.90 -11.68
N ARG A 123 21.07 1.07 -12.34
CA ARG A 123 22.03 1.52 -13.36
C ARG A 123 21.35 2.17 -14.57
N LYS A 124 20.13 1.76 -14.92
CA LYS A 124 19.32 2.38 -15.99
C LYS A 124 18.62 3.68 -15.57
N GLY A 125 18.75 4.10 -14.32
CA GLY A 125 18.11 5.30 -13.80
C GLY A 125 16.60 5.14 -13.60
N GLY A 126 16.10 3.91 -13.45
CA GLY A 126 14.68 3.66 -13.16
C GLY A 126 14.23 4.20 -11.79
N LEU A 127 15.20 4.46 -10.90
CA LEU A 127 15.00 5.06 -9.57
C LEU A 127 15.39 6.53 -9.50
N GLU A 128 15.85 7.14 -10.59
CA GLU A 128 16.26 8.55 -10.58
C GLU A 128 15.03 9.46 -10.52
N TRP A 129 14.97 10.30 -9.49
CA TRP A 129 13.97 11.33 -9.32
C TRP A 129 14.62 12.70 -9.48
N GLY A 130 14.25 13.41 -10.56
CA GLY A 130 14.68 14.78 -10.79
C GLY A 130 14.85 15.11 -12.27
N PRO A 131 14.91 16.40 -12.63
CA PRO A 131 15.27 16.83 -13.97
C PRO A 131 16.67 16.32 -14.28
N LYS A 132 16.83 15.50 -15.33
CA LYS A 132 18.16 15.24 -15.85
C LYS A 132 18.69 16.56 -16.42
N PRO A 133 19.85 17.06 -15.97
CA PRO A 133 20.46 18.22 -16.63
C PRO A 133 20.66 17.83 -18.09
N GLY A 134 20.01 18.60 -18.98
CA GLY A 134 20.09 18.35 -20.41
C GLY A 134 21.54 18.34 -20.87
N LYS A 135 21.87 17.38 -21.72
CA LYS A 135 22.82 17.64 -22.79
C LYS A 135 22.05 18.20 -23.97
#